data_AF-A0AAE1GRE1-F1
#
_entry.id   AF-A0AAE1GRE1-F1
#
_cell.length_a   1.000
_cell.length_b   1.000
_cell.length_c   1.000
_cell.angle_alpha   90.00
_cell.angle_beta   90.00
_cell.angle_gamma   90.00
#
_symmetry.space_group_name_H-M   'P 1'
#
loop_
_entity.id
_entity.type
_entity.pdbx_description
1 polymer ?
#
loop_
_entity_poly.entity_id
_entity_poly.type
_entity_poly.pdbx_seq_one_letter_code
_entity_poly.pdbx_strand_id
1 'polypeptide(L)'
;IRDFNEPFSYRYGIVDPHDDDDDDDDDDDEVCAKRCVLILLIVGLLGISTGTIMLFTDPYNTLFRYKATFGEGGEMFNLWEKPPIELYLRVWLWNVTNREEFLAGKEKLRVQEVGPYTYRENFTHEKVRFNENGTMTSIPTHPLTWVPELSEGRSENDTLILPNIALLSFANVMADASIFTRMGVNILVRQTDSQPLVEMTAREFMFGYESPLVTLGNKFMPSWIMFEKLGLIDRMYDFEGDYETDFTGETDARLSGLIDKYNGFPYLPHWRREEGDGPTTCSNVQMASDGTKFPSYIQPNQTLSFFRKSMCRSMKMVKVGEAFNSGLNGYLYNFVDDALDNGKVNKDNKCFCRNGKCLPPGLIDVTDCYYGFPIAVGYPHMYLADPSVRDAVEGFYPDPKKHRTEFLIEPVSGMPIKVAVRNQINMALGTIDHMAHVQQFSNMVLPLLWTEIGMSELPPFMQTKFVMYMVVLPVVVQVLQWVSLVGGAALAAVSLLAAFCNPCAPPDDVETRRSSRAWLQQDADVNKAVRKQLPELLIVEAERQAAHALKHGMAREREMQVYRSLLAPDDANDVSGSSTASSRRTSFEQAYC
;
A
#
# COMPACT_ATOMS: atom_id res chain seq x y z
N ILE A 1 -70.57 28.81 -16.72
CA ILE A 1 -70.37 29.91 -15.74
C ILE A 1 -68.86 29.96 -15.54
N ARG A 2 -68.16 30.76 -16.35
CA ARG A 2 -67.84 32.20 -16.15
C ARG A 2 -66.55 32.32 -15.31
N ASP A 3 -65.53 33.10 -15.68
CA ASP A 3 -65.37 34.04 -16.81
C ASP A 3 -63.88 34.32 -17.11
N PHE A 4 -63.54 34.64 -18.39
CA PHE A 4 -62.70 35.75 -18.92
C PHE A 4 -61.27 35.97 -18.31
N ASN A 5 -60.22 36.52 -18.95
CA ASN A 5 -59.94 37.15 -20.27
C ASN A 5 -58.38 37.22 -20.43
N GLU A 6 -57.69 37.59 -21.52
CA GLU A 6 -57.93 37.83 -22.98
C GLU A 6 -56.56 37.57 -23.72
N PRO A 7 -56.43 37.63 -25.06
CA PRO A 7 -55.32 37.01 -25.81
C PRO A 7 -54.25 37.98 -26.35
N PHE A 8 -53.20 37.44 -26.98
CA PHE A 8 -52.43 38.15 -28.01
C PHE A 8 -52.60 37.50 -29.38
N SER A 9 -52.98 38.30 -30.37
CA SER A 9 -53.22 37.83 -31.74
C SER A 9 -51.96 37.87 -32.59
N TYR A 10 -51.81 36.92 -33.52
CA TYR A 10 -51.10 37.18 -34.76
C TYR A 10 -52.02 36.91 -35.95
N ARG A 11 -52.21 37.93 -36.79
CA ARG A 11 -53.00 37.85 -38.03
C ARG A 11 -52.20 37.09 -39.08
N TYR A 12 -52.91 36.29 -39.89
CA TYR A 12 -52.47 36.03 -41.25
C TYR A 12 -52.45 37.36 -42.02
N GLY A 13 -51.26 37.78 -42.44
CA GLY A 13 -51.07 38.84 -43.43
C GLY A 13 -50.78 38.19 -44.77
N ILE A 14 -51.65 38.40 -45.75
CA ILE A 14 -51.33 38.15 -47.16
C ILE A 14 -50.43 39.30 -47.61
N VAL A 15 -49.28 38.97 -48.20
CA VAL A 15 -48.40 39.93 -48.87
C VAL A 15 -48.15 39.38 -50.28
N ASP A 16 -48.51 40.17 -51.29
CA ASP A 16 -48.21 39.88 -52.70
C ASP A 16 -46.69 40.02 -52.96
N PRO A 17 -46.14 39.29 -53.94
CA PRO A 17 -44.71 39.29 -54.20
C PRO A 17 -44.29 40.54 -54.97
N HIS A 18 -43.46 41.38 -54.37
CA HIS A 18 -42.61 42.30 -55.12
C HIS A 18 -41.33 42.65 -54.36
N ASP A 19 -40.26 42.69 -55.14
CA ASP A 19 -38.95 43.31 -54.90
C ASP A 19 -38.04 42.63 -53.86
N ASP A 20 -37.07 41.90 -54.43
CA ASP A 20 -35.63 41.90 -54.11
C ASP A 20 -35.21 42.08 -52.64
N ASP A 21 -34.74 40.98 -52.01
CA ASP A 21 -33.59 40.92 -51.08
C ASP A 21 -33.36 39.44 -50.66
N ASP A 22 -32.68 38.65 -51.51
CA ASP A 22 -32.29 37.23 -51.29
C ASP A 22 -30.77 37.10 -51.01
N ASP A 23 -30.15 38.15 -50.43
CA ASP A 23 -28.70 38.19 -50.11
C ASP A 23 -28.35 37.67 -48.69
N ASP A 24 -29.34 37.48 -47.79
CA ASP A 24 -29.09 37.17 -46.37
C ASP A 24 -28.68 35.69 -46.07
N ASP A 25 -29.00 34.72 -46.94
CA ASP A 25 -28.76 33.28 -46.66
C ASP A 25 -27.28 32.83 -46.83
N ASP A 26 -26.53 33.36 -47.81
CA ASP A 26 -25.09 33.04 -47.97
C ASP A 26 -24.25 33.75 -46.86
N ASP A 27 -24.74 34.85 -46.27
CA ASP A 27 -24.04 35.62 -45.21
C ASP A 27 -24.08 34.88 -43.85
N ASP A 28 -25.19 34.20 -43.52
CA ASP A 28 -25.32 33.44 -42.27
C ASP A 28 -24.40 32.19 -42.24
N ASP A 29 -24.19 31.53 -43.38
CA ASP A 29 -23.25 30.41 -43.53
C ASP A 29 -21.77 30.88 -43.46
N GLU A 30 -21.43 32.01 -44.08
CA GLU A 30 -20.07 32.59 -43.98
C GLU A 30 -19.76 33.08 -42.55
N VAL A 31 -20.75 33.68 -41.88
CA VAL A 31 -20.69 34.06 -40.45
C VAL A 31 -20.54 32.82 -39.56
N CYS A 32 -21.24 31.71 -39.88
CA CYS A 32 -21.12 30.45 -39.15
C CYS A 32 -19.70 29.86 -39.28
N ALA A 33 -19.15 29.79 -40.50
CA ALA A 33 -17.79 29.32 -40.75
C ALA A 33 -16.73 30.15 -40.00
N LYS A 34 -16.82 31.47 -40.05
CA LYS A 34 -15.91 32.39 -39.31
C LYS A 34 -16.01 32.19 -37.79
N ARG A 35 -17.22 32.00 -37.25
CA ARG A 35 -17.43 31.70 -35.82
C ARG A 35 -16.82 30.34 -35.44
N CYS A 36 -16.98 29.30 -36.26
CA CYS A 36 -16.37 27.99 -36.02
C CYS A 36 -14.83 28.05 -36.01
N VAL A 37 -14.21 28.73 -36.97
CA VAL A 37 -12.74 28.92 -37.01
C VAL A 37 -12.23 29.62 -35.75
N LEU A 38 -12.92 30.68 -35.30
CA LEU A 38 -12.58 31.42 -34.08
C LEU A 38 -12.73 30.55 -32.81
N ILE A 39 -13.82 29.77 -32.69
CA ILE A 39 -14.04 28.87 -31.56
C ILE A 39 -12.94 27.80 -31.50
N LEU A 40 -12.58 27.19 -32.64
CA LEU A 40 -11.50 26.20 -32.71
C LEU A 40 -10.14 26.80 -32.32
N LEU A 41 -9.87 28.05 -32.72
CA LEU A 41 -8.65 28.76 -32.30
C LEU A 41 -8.61 28.99 -30.79
N ILE A 42 -9.71 29.48 -30.21
CA ILE A 42 -9.81 29.74 -28.76
C ILE A 42 -9.64 28.44 -27.97
N VAL A 43 -10.33 27.36 -28.35
CA VAL A 43 -10.19 26.05 -27.69
C VAL A 43 -8.77 25.49 -27.87
N GLY A 44 -8.15 25.67 -29.04
CA GLY A 44 -6.76 25.30 -29.28
C GLY A 44 -5.78 26.02 -28.35
N LEU A 45 -5.90 27.34 -28.24
CA LEU A 45 -5.07 28.18 -27.36
C LEU A 45 -5.31 27.88 -25.86
N LEU A 46 -6.55 27.57 -25.47
CA LEU A 46 -6.87 27.12 -24.10
C LEU A 46 -6.25 25.74 -23.80
N GLY A 47 -6.27 24.81 -24.75
CA GLY A 47 -5.60 23.51 -24.64
C GLY A 47 -4.07 23.64 -24.49
N ILE A 48 -3.44 24.45 -25.35
CA ILE A 48 -1.99 24.72 -25.29
C ILE A 48 -1.62 25.39 -23.96
N SER A 49 -2.35 26.42 -23.54
CA SER A 49 -2.05 27.12 -22.28
C SER A 49 -2.26 26.22 -21.06
N THR A 50 -3.33 25.41 -21.03
CA THR A 50 -3.56 24.41 -19.97
C THR A 50 -2.45 23.37 -19.90
N GLY A 51 -2.08 22.75 -21.04
CA GLY A 51 -1.00 21.77 -21.11
C GLY A 51 0.37 22.35 -20.73
N THR A 52 0.61 23.61 -21.09
CA THR A 52 1.82 24.36 -20.71
C THR A 52 1.86 24.66 -19.21
N ILE A 53 0.74 25.10 -18.62
CA ILE A 53 0.61 25.31 -17.17
C ILE A 53 0.85 24.00 -16.42
N MET A 54 0.26 22.89 -16.85
CA MET A 54 0.51 21.56 -16.26
C MET A 54 2.00 21.17 -16.34
N LEU A 55 2.68 21.44 -17.45
CA LEU A 55 4.10 21.17 -17.64
C LEU A 55 5.00 21.99 -16.70
N PHE A 56 4.67 23.26 -16.44
CA PHE A 56 5.44 24.12 -15.52
C PHE A 56 5.11 23.89 -14.04
N THR A 57 3.88 23.51 -13.70
CA THR A 57 3.41 23.40 -12.31
C THR A 57 3.57 22.01 -11.71
N ASP A 58 3.69 20.97 -12.53
CA ASP A 58 3.71 19.56 -12.10
C ASP A 58 2.62 19.29 -11.03
N PRO A 59 1.34 19.34 -11.42
CA PRO A 59 0.23 19.32 -10.47
C PRO A 59 0.17 18.00 -9.68
N TYR A 60 0.71 16.91 -10.25
CA TYR A 60 0.84 15.64 -9.53
C TYR A 60 1.82 15.76 -8.36
N ASN A 61 3.04 16.20 -8.61
CA ASN A 61 4.09 16.34 -7.59
C ASN A 61 3.71 17.38 -6.53
N THR A 62 3.05 18.47 -6.95
CA THR A 62 2.48 19.47 -6.02
C THR A 62 1.43 18.86 -5.10
N LEU A 63 0.46 18.11 -5.64
CA LEU A 63 -0.55 17.40 -4.85
C LEU A 63 0.07 16.33 -3.94
N PHE A 64 1.05 15.59 -4.44
CA PHE A 64 1.75 14.55 -3.69
C PHE A 64 2.52 15.16 -2.51
N ARG A 65 3.27 16.26 -2.71
CA ARG A 65 3.97 16.98 -1.61
C ARG A 65 3.01 17.43 -0.54
N TYR A 66 1.92 18.08 -0.94
CA TYR A 66 0.86 18.51 -0.03
C TYR A 66 0.28 17.34 0.78
N LYS A 67 0.09 16.16 0.16
CA LYS A 67 -0.35 14.95 0.86
C LYS A 67 0.73 14.30 1.73
N ALA A 68 2.01 14.40 1.36
CA ALA A 68 3.13 13.76 2.04
C ALA A 68 3.61 14.53 3.29
N THR A 69 3.37 15.84 3.34
CA THR A 69 3.51 16.66 4.56
C THR A 69 2.42 16.30 5.57
N PHE A 70 2.79 16.21 6.85
CA PHE A 70 1.86 15.91 7.94
C PHE A 70 1.25 17.20 8.50
N GLY A 71 -0.07 17.18 8.66
CA GLY A 71 -0.86 18.24 9.29
C GLY A 71 -2.19 17.68 9.76
N GLU A 72 -2.90 18.39 10.63
CA GLU A 72 -4.15 17.92 11.25
C GLU A 72 -5.19 17.52 10.20
N GLY A 73 -5.74 16.30 10.34
CA GLY A 73 -6.69 15.71 9.39
C GLY A 73 -6.08 15.27 8.05
N GLY A 74 -4.77 15.48 7.84
CA GLY A 74 -4.04 15.07 6.64
C GLY A 74 -4.04 13.56 6.45
N GLU A 75 -4.19 13.11 5.20
CA GLU A 75 -4.38 11.68 4.91
C GLU A 75 -3.17 10.83 5.33
N MET A 76 -1.95 11.25 4.96
CA MET A 76 -0.72 10.55 5.34
C MET A 76 -0.41 10.67 6.83
N PHE A 77 -0.79 11.80 7.45
CA PHE A 77 -0.69 11.97 8.89
C PHE A 77 -1.55 10.95 9.63
N ASN A 78 -2.83 10.80 9.27
CA ASN A 78 -3.72 9.82 9.89
C ASN A 78 -3.22 8.37 9.69
N LEU A 79 -2.60 8.08 8.54
CA LEU A 79 -2.00 6.77 8.24
C LEU A 79 -0.70 6.51 9.04
N TRP A 80 0.01 7.54 9.46
CA TRP A 80 1.17 7.46 10.35
C TRP A 80 0.75 7.40 11.83
N GLU A 81 -0.25 8.20 12.21
CA GLU A 81 -0.81 8.23 13.57
C GLU A 81 -1.43 6.88 13.94
N LYS A 82 -2.21 6.29 13.02
CA LYS A 82 -2.87 5.01 13.21
C LYS A 82 -2.87 4.18 11.92
N PRO A 83 -1.75 3.51 11.60
CA PRO A 83 -1.63 2.63 10.44
C PRO A 83 -2.72 1.53 10.44
N PRO A 84 -3.62 1.46 9.45
CA PRO A 84 -4.67 0.43 9.39
C PRO A 84 -4.12 -0.86 8.74
N ILE A 85 -3.00 -1.36 9.27
CA ILE A 85 -2.27 -2.54 8.79
C ILE A 85 -2.37 -3.71 9.77
N GLU A 86 -2.20 -4.92 9.28
CA GLU A 86 -2.04 -6.12 10.11
C GLU A 86 -0.54 -6.42 10.27
N LEU A 87 0.09 -5.73 11.24
CA LEU A 87 1.47 -6.01 11.64
C LEU A 87 1.48 -7.17 12.65
N TYR A 88 2.38 -8.12 12.47
CA TYR A 88 2.49 -9.29 13.36
C TYR A 88 3.88 -9.41 13.97
N LEU A 89 3.92 -9.56 15.29
CA LEU A 89 5.04 -10.11 16.05
C LEU A 89 4.89 -11.63 16.07
N ARG A 90 5.84 -12.34 15.47
CA ARG A 90 6.01 -13.79 15.62
C ARG A 90 7.23 -14.06 16.49
N VAL A 91 7.10 -14.95 17.48
CA VAL A 91 8.14 -15.28 18.46
C VAL A 91 8.46 -16.77 18.41
N TRP A 92 9.75 -17.11 18.43
CA TRP A 92 10.23 -18.48 18.55
C TRP A 92 11.15 -18.60 19.77
N LEU A 93 10.84 -19.55 20.65
CA LEU A 93 11.54 -19.80 21.91
C LEU A 93 12.58 -20.91 21.74
N TRP A 94 13.70 -20.81 22.47
CA TRP A 94 14.76 -21.81 22.46
C TRP A 94 14.58 -22.80 23.63
N ASN A 95 13.83 -23.88 23.38
CA ASN A 95 13.58 -24.93 24.37
C ASN A 95 14.83 -25.79 24.60
N VAL A 96 15.28 -25.95 25.84
CA VAL A 96 16.45 -26.78 26.17
C VAL A 96 16.08 -28.26 26.22
N THR A 97 16.81 -29.11 25.48
CA THR A 97 16.48 -30.54 25.33
C THR A 97 17.33 -31.48 26.20
N ASN A 98 18.48 -31.04 26.72
CA ASN A 98 19.40 -31.85 27.53
C ASN A 98 19.82 -31.15 28.84
N ARG A 99 18.82 -30.68 29.62
CA ARG A 99 19.06 -29.88 30.84
C ARG A 99 19.98 -30.58 31.86
N GLU A 100 19.84 -31.89 32.04
CA GLU A 100 20.55 -32.64 33.09
C GLU A 100 22.01 -32.91 32.68
N GLU A 101 22.22 -33.27 31.42
CA GLU A 101 23.54 -33.51 30.83
C GLU A 101 24.37 -32.24 30.75
N PHE A 102 23.74 -31.12 30.34
CA PHE A 102 24.39 -29.82 30.27
C PHE A 102 24.78 -29.31 31.66
N LEU A 103 23.85 -29.30 32.64
CA LEU A 103 24.15 -28.82 34.00
C LEU A 103 25.19 -29.71 34.71
N ALA A 104 25.24 -31.00 34.40
CA ALA A 104 26.30 -31.91 34.86
C ALA A 104 27.66 -31.72 34.15
N GLY A 105 27.76 -30.83 33.16
CA GLY A 105 28.99 -30.57 32.40
C GLY A 105 29.42 -31.72 31.49
N LYS A 106 28.48 -32.60 31.08
CA LYS A 106 28.77 -33.79 30.26
C LYS A 106 28.68 -33.50 28.76
N GLU A 107 27.83 -32.56 28.38
CA GLU A 107 27.50 -32.24 26.98
C GLU A 107 27.38 -30.72 26.78
N LYS A 108 27.42 -30.27 25.51
CA LYS A 108 27.03 -28.91 25.14
C LYS A 108 25.52 -28.71 25.31
N LEU A 109 25.10 -27.45 25.44
CA LEU A 109 23.68 -27.11 25.45
C LEU A 109 23.05 -27.44 24.08
N ARG A 110 21.99 -28.24 24.09
CA ARG A 110 21.15 -28.53 22.92
C ARG A 110 19.81 -27.82 23.04
N VAL A 111 19.53 -26.92 22.10
CA VAL A 111 18.25 -26.20 22.00
C VAL A 111 17.43 -26.66 20.80
N GLN A 112 16.11 -26.60 20.94
CA GLN A 112 15.14 -26.80 19.89
C GLN A 112 14.32 -25.52 19.72
N GLU A 113 14.16 -25.08 18.48
CA GLU A 113 13.24 -24.00 18.13
C GLU A 113 11.78 -24.42 18.37
N VAL A 114 11.01 -23.59 19.07
CA VAL A 114 9.57 -23.78 19.29
C VAL A 114 8.83 -22.48 19.01
N GLY A 115 7.94 -22.49 18.02
CA GLY A 115 7.12 -21.36 17.60
C GLY A 115 6.43 -21.67 16.25
N PRO A 116 5.88 -20.65 15.57
CA PRO A 116 5.72 -19.28 16.05
C PRO A 116 4.63 -19.15 17.13
N TYR A 117 4.86 -18.29 18.11
CA TYR A 117 3.83 -17.67 18.94
C TYR A 117 3.50 -16.30 18.33
N THR A 118 2.27 -16.14 17.82
CA THR A 118 1.91 -14.99 16.97
C THR A 118 0.99 -14.01 17.68
N TYR A 119 1.38 -12.74 17.66
CA TYR A 119 0.65 -11.61 18.20
C TYR A 119 0.46 -10.55 17.11
N ARG A 120 -0.76 -9.99 17.00
CA ARG A 120 -1.02 -8.78 16.23
C ARG A 120 -0.50 -7.59 17.02
N GLU A 121 0.35 -6.79 16.39
CA GLU A 121 0.88 -5.55 16.93
C GLU A 121 0.07 -4.37 16.40
N ASN A 122 -0.68 -3.71 17.28
CA ASN A 122 -1.42 -2.50 16.94
C ASN A 122 -0.49 -1.29 17.19
N PHE A 123 0.33 -0.95 16.20
CA PHE A 123 1.18 0.25 16.23
C PHE A 123 0.30 1.51 16.20
N THR A 124 0.50 2.46 17.13
CA THR A 124 -0.15 3.78 17.15
C THR A 124 0.73 4.87 17.75
N HIS A 125 0.63 6.10 17.24
CA HIS A 125 1.17 7.31 17.85
C HIS A 125 0.05 8.02 18.62
N GLU A 126 0.08 7.99 19.95
CA GLU A 126 -0.93 8.64 20.79
C GLU A 126 -0.57 10.08 21.15
N LYS A 127 -1.61 10.88 21.46
CA LYS A 127 -1.51 12.25 22.00
C LYS A 127 -0.61 13.18 21.17
N VAL A 128 -0.69 13.07 19.84
CA VAL A 128 0.12 13.86 18.93
C VAL A 128 -0.11 15.36 19.16
N ARG A 129 1.00 16.12 19.18
CA ARG A 129 1.00 17.57 19.28
C ARG A 129 1.95 18.17 18.25
N PHE A 130 1.43 19.02 17.37
CA PHE A 130 2.24 19.79 16.43
C PHE A 130 3.01 20.91 17.15
N ASN A 131 4.25 21.16 16.71
CA ASN A 131 5.18 22.16 17.23
C ASN A 131 5.49 23.21 16.16
N GLU A 132 5.74 24.46 16.58
CA GLU A 132 5.98 25.61 15.68
C GLU A 132 7.25 25.51 14.81
N ASN A 133 8.12 24.51 15.06
CA ASN A 133 9.38 24.31 14.36
C ASN A 133 9.32 23.27 13.22
N GLY A 134 8.13 22.92 12.73
CA GLY A 134 7.96 21.89 11.69
C GLY A 134 8.19 20.46 12.21
N THR A 135 7.91 20.23 13.49
CA THR A 135 7.91 18.88 14.10
C THR A 135 6.58 18.60 14.80
N MET A 136 6.33 17.35 15.17
CA MET A 136 5.26 16.98 16.10
C MET A 136 5.84 16.04 17.16
N THR A 137 5.23 16.00 18.34
CA THR A 137 5.61 15.10 19.42
C THR A 137 4.46 14.14 19.71
N SER A 138 4.76 12.85 19.89
CA SER A 138 3.77 11.80 20.13
C SER A 138 4.26 10.77 21.17
N ILE A 139 3.37 9.89 21.64
CA ILE A 139 3.71 8.75 22.49
C ILE A 139 3.52 7.47 21.66
N PRO A 140 4.59 6.71 21.33
CA PRO A 140 4.46 5.46 20.60
C PRO A 140 3.82 4.39 21.50
N THR A 141 2.84 3.66 20.96
CA THR A 141 2.15 2.56 21.65
C THR A 141 2.02 1.36 20.71
N HIS A 142 2.26 0.16 21.25
CA HIS A 142 2.31 -1.08 20.47
C HIS A 142 1.58 -2.25 21.17
N PRO A 143 0.31 -2.10 21.61
CA PRO A 143 -0.40 -3.19 22.27
C PRO A 143 -0.47 -4.46 21.42
N LEU A 144 -0.11 -5.58 22.05
CA LEU A 144 -0.07 -6.91 21.46
C LEU A 144 -1.36 -7.69 21.75
N THR A 145 -1.92 -8.32 20.71
CA THR A 145 -3.11 -9.18 20.82
C THR A 145 -2.77 -10.59 20.31
N TRP A 146 -3.00 -11.63 21.11
CA TRP A 146 -2.74 -13.03 20.72
C TRP A 146 -3.57 -13.46 19.49
N VAL A 147 -2.95 -14.19 18.56
CA VAL A 147 -3.59 -14.70 17.33
C VAL A 147 -3.32 -16.21 17.18
N PRO A 148 -4.15 -17.09 17.77
CA PRO A 148 -3.91 -18.53 17.77
C PRO A 148 -3.92 -19.15 16.37
N GLU A 149 -4.68 -18.59 15.42
CA GLU A 149 -4.82 -19.10 14.05
C GLU A 149 -3.51 -19.01 13.26
N LEU A 150 -2.64 -18.05 13.60
CA LEU A 150 -1.33 -17.83 12.98
C LEU A 150 -0.17 -18.39 13.83
N SER A 151 -0.46 -19.12 14.91
CA SER A 151 0.54 -19.71 15.80
C SER A 151 0.79 -21.19 15.53
N GLU A 152 0.41 -21.70 14.35
CA GLU A 152 0.68 -23.09 13.88
C GLU A 152 0.28 -24.20 14.89
N GLY A 153 -0.78 -23.97 15.68
CA GLY A 153 -1.26 -24.90 16.71
C GLY A 153 -0.55 -24.82 18.05
N ARG A 154 0.37 -23.86 18.24
CA ARG A 154 1.01 -23.53 19.53
C ARG A 154 0.02 -22.85 20.47
N SER A 155 0.18 -23.10 21.77
CA SER A 155 -0.56 -22.43 22.83
C SER A 155 0.38 -21.58 23.67
N GLU A 156 -0.07 -20.42 24.17
CA GLU A 156 0.72 -19.65 25.14
C GLU A 156 1.03 -20.47 26.42
N ASN A 157 0.24 -21.51 26.68
CA ASN A 157 0.42 -22.46 27.79
C ASN A 157 1.41 -23.62 27.47
N ASP A 158 2.04 -23.62 26.28
CA ASP A 158 3.07 -24.61 25.93
C ASP A 158 4.19 -24.56 26.97
N THR A 159 4.42 -25.68 27.67
CA THR A 159 5.45 -25.80 28.71
C THR A 159 6.80 -26.16 28.10
N LEU A 160 7.83 -25.37 28.39
CA LEU A 160 9.18 -25.49 27.85
C LEU A 160 10.22 -25.40 28.98
N ILE A 161 11.43 -25.92 28.73
CA ILE A 161 12.57 -25.77 29.62
C ILE A 161 13.36 -24.54 29.13
N LEU A 162 13.29 -23.45 29.89
CA LEU A 162 13.79 -22.14 29.48
C LEU A 162 14.78 -21.56 30.52
N PRO A 163 15.68 -20.64 30.10
CA PRO A 163 16.59 -19.95 31.00
C PRO A 163 15.88 -19.14 32.08
N ASN A 164 16.32 -19.27 33.33
CA ASN A 164 15.90 -18.41 34.42
C ASN A 164 16.64 -17.07 34.33
N ILE A 165 16.11 -16.16 33.51
CA ILE A 165 16.68 -14.83 33.23
C ILE A 165 17.01 -14.10 34.53
N ALA A 166 16.11 -14.12 35.52
CA ALA A 166 16.32 -13.47 36.82
C ALA A 166 17.59 -13.98 37.53
N LEU A 167 17.77 -15.31 37.65
CA LEU A 167 18.94 -15.89 38.30
C LEU A 167 20.23 -15.60 37.52
N LEU A 168 20.21 -15.76 36.20
CA LEU A 168 21.39 -15.59 35.35
C LEU A 168 21.84 -14.12 35.29
N SER A 169 20.90 -13.17 35.17
CA SER A 169 21.18 -11.73 35.25
C SER A 169 21.75 -11.35 36.62
N PHE A 170 21.14 -11.84 37.70
CA PHE A 170 21.58 -11.55 39.06
C PHE A 170 22.99 -12.12 39.32
N ALA A 171 23.24 -13.36 38.91
CA ALA A 171 24.55 -13.98 39.02
C ALA A 171 25.62 -13.21 38.23
N ASN A 172 25.30 -12.76 37.01
CA ASN A 172 26.22 -11.99 36.16
C ASN A 172 26.60 -10.64 36.77
N VAL A 173 25.64 -9.85 37.27
CA VAL A 173 25.95 -8.55 37.89
C VAL A 173 26.64 -8.71 39.24
N MET A 174 26.26 -9.70 40.04
CA MET A 174 26.90 -9.97 41.33
C MET A 174 28.27 -10.67 41.18
N ALA A 175 28.69 -11.05 39.97
CA ALA A 175 29.94 -11.76 39.73
C ALA A 175 31.19 -10.93 40.08
N ASP A 176 31.13 -9.61 39.84
CA ASP A 176 32.21 -8.66 40.15
C ASP A 176 32.13 -8.09 41.59
N ALA A 177 31.15 -8.53 42.40
CA ALA A 177 30.95 -8.04 43.76
C ALA A 177 32.00 -8.56 44.77
N SER A 178 32.04 -7.94 45.96
CA SER A 178 32.95 -8.35 47.04
C SER A 178 32.79 -9.83 47.40
N ILE A 179 33.85 -10.48 47.88
CA ILE A 179 33.83 -11.92 48.18
C ILE A 179 32.77 -12.29 49.24
N PHE A 180 32.52 -11.41 50.22
CA PHE A 180 31.47 -11.60 51.22
C PHE A 180 30.06 -11.45 50.63
N THR A 181 29.88 -10.48 49.72
CA THR A 181 28.61 -10.29 49.00
C THR A 181 28.30 -11.53 48.15
N ARG A 182 29.28 -12.03 47.39
CA ARG A 182 29.15 -13.25 46.58
C ARG A 182 28.87 -14.49 47.43
N MET A 183 29.52 -14.62 48.59
CA MET A 183 29.22 -15.69 49.54
C MET A 183 27.77 -15.64 50.03
N GLY A 184 27.26 -14.46 50.41
CA GLY A 184 25.86 -14.27 50.80
C GLY A 184 24.87 -14.64 49.69
N VAL A 185 25.11 -14.18 48.46
CA VAL A 185 24.31 -14.54 47.28
C VAL A 185 24.33 -16.05 47.01
N ASN A 186 25.51 -16.68 47.08
CA ASN A 186 25.63 -18.13 46.85
C ASN A 186 24.96 -18.97 47.93
N ILE A 187 24.89 -18.50 49.18
CA ILE A 187 24.11 -19.15 50.25
C ILE A 187 22.62 -19.02 49.94
N LEU A 188 22.15 -17.82 49.59
CA LEU A 188 20.75 -17.56 49.24
C LEU A 188 20.28 -18.44 48.08
N VAL A 189 20.99 -18.43 46.94
CA VAL A 189 20.65 -19.20 45.72
C VAL A 189 20.51 -20.71 46.01
N ARG A 190 21.33 -21.24 46.92
CA ARG A 190 21.25 -22.63 47.39
C ARG A 190 20.10 -22.88 48.36
N GLN A 191 19.78 -21.92 49.22
CA GLN A 191 18.64 -22.00 50.14
C GLN A 191 17.28 -21.86 49.45
N THR A 192 17.20 -21.07 48.37
CA THR A 192 16.00 -20.88 47.56
C THR A 192 15.88 -21.89 46.40
N ASP A 193 16.76 -22.90 46.36
CA ASP A 193 16.90 -23.91 45.29
C ASP A 193 16.72 -23.34 43.88
N SER A 194 17.34 -22.17 43.64
CA SER A 194 17.12 -21.43 42.40
C SER A 194 17.94 -22.06 41.29
N GLN A 195 17.24 -22.69 40.33
CA GLN A 195 17.83 -23.37 39.19
C GLN A 195 17.97 -22.44 37.97
N PRO A 196 19.01 -22.63 37.14
CA PRO A 196 19.30 -21.77 35.97
C PRO A 196 18.47 -22.11 34.73
N LEU A 197 17.96 -23.34 34.65
CA LEU A 197 16.99 -23.80 33.67
C LEU A 197 15.76 -24.25 34.45
N VAL A 198 14.60 -23.72 34.09
CA VAL A 198 13.34 -24.03 34.77
C VAL A 198 12.26 -24.33 33.76
N GLU A 199 11.27 -25.09 34.20
CA GLU A 199 10.10 -25.43 33.40
C GLU A 199 9.05 -24.32 33.57
N MET A 200 8.62 -23.71 32.46
CA MET A 200 7.67 -22.60 32.46
C MET A 200 6.88 -22.57 31.15
N THR A 201 5.72 -21.90 31.13
CA THR A 201 4.95 -21.68 29.91
C THR A 201 5.57 -20.61 29.01
N ALA A 202 5.28 -20.69 27.72
CA ALA A 202 5.65 -19.64 26.75
C ALA A 202 5.13 -18.26 27.19
N ARG A 203 3.92 -18.18 27.76
CA ARG A 203 3.31 -16.94 28.26
C ARG A 203 4.10 -16.32 29.41
N GLU A 204 4.50 -17.13 30.38
CA GLU A 204 5.27 -16.71 31.56
C GLU A 204 6.63 -16.11 31.14
N PHE A 205 7.36 -16.79 30.25
CA PHE A 205 8.64 -16.30 29.74
C PHE A 205 8.52 -14.98 28.96
N MET A 206 7.47 -14.85 28.14
CA MET A 206 7.28 -13.67 27.29
C MET A 206 6.70 -12.48 28.05
N PHE A 207 5.68 -12.67 28.90
CA PHE A 207 4.85 -11.58 29.45
C PHE A 207 4.94 -11.37 30.97
N GLY A 208 5.58 -12.29 31.69
CA GLY A 208 5.82 -12.13 33.12
C GLY A 208 5.73 -13.44 33.87
N TYR A 209 6.80 -13.78 34.59
CA TYR A 209 6.77 -14.72 35.71
C TYR A 209 7.19 -14.01 37.00
N GLU A 210 6.66 -14.47 38.13
CA GLU A 210 7.14 -14.08 39.45
C GLU A 210 8.42 -14.84 39.78
N SER A 211 9.41 -14.15 40.34
CA SER A 211 10.67 -14.77 40.77
C SER A 211 11.03 -14.29 42.17
N PRO A 212 11.31 -15.20 43.14
CA PRO A 212 11.74 -14.80 44.48
C PRO A 212 12.97 -13.88 44.47
N LEU A 213 13.83 -13.98 43.45
CA LEU A 213 15.01 -13.13 43.28
C LEU A 213 14.64 -11.72 42.78
N VAL A 214 13.58 -11.58 41.98
CA VAL A 214 13.05 -10.28 41.55
C VAL A 214 12.37 -9.57 42.72
N THR A 215 11.51 -10.28 43.47
CA THR A 215 10.89 -9.75 44.70
C THR A 215 11.93 -9.32 45.74
N LEU A 216 13.01 -10.12 45.89
CA LEU A 216 14.11 -9.78 46.79
C LEU A 216 14.94 -8.59 46.26
N GLY A 217 15.25 -8.59 44.96
CA GLY A 217 15.95 -7.50 44.28
C GLY A 217 15.23 -6.17 44.41
N ASN A 218 13.93 -6.14 44.18
CA ASN A 218 13.09 -4.96 44.38
C ASN A 218 13.09 -4.48 45.83
N LYS A 219 12.98 -5.41 46.80
CA LYS A 219 12.94 -5.08 48.22
C LYS A 219 14.26 -4.56 48.81
N PHE A 220 15.40 -5.04 48.30
CA PHE A 220 16.73 -4.74 48.87
C PHE A 220 17.64 -3.89 47.98
N MET A 221 17.35 -3.80 46.68
CA MET A 221 18.03 -2.97 45.68
C MET A 221 17.01 -2.34 44.71
N PRO A 222 16.03 -1.55 45.22
CA PRO A 222 14.96 -0.97 44.41
C PRO A 222 15.48 -0.10 43.27
N SER A 223 16.62 0.58 43.47
CA SER A 223 17.29 1.40 42.44
C SER A 223 17.80 0.63 41.22
N TRP A 224 17.78 -0.70 41.23
CA TRP A 224 18.20 -1.55 40.11
C TRP A 224 17.05 -2.42 39.56
N ILE A 225 16.26 -3.06 40.43
CA ILE A 225 15.12 -3.91 40.01
C ILE A 225 13.80 -3.24 40.42
N MET A 226 13.27 -2.39 39.54
CA MET A 226 12.07 -1.58 39.78
C MET A 226 10.74 -2.31 39.51
N PHE A 227 10.78 -3.51 38.92
CA PHE A 227 9.60 -4.27 38.47
C PHE A 227 9.34 -5.52 39.30
N GLU A 228 8.06 -5.90 39.43
CA GLU A 228 7.61 -7.05 40.23
C GLU A 228 7.63 -8.38 39.45
N LYS A 229 7.40 -8.31 38.14
CA LYS A 229 7.39 -9.44 37.20
C LYS A 229 8.49 -9.32 36.15
N LEU A 230 8.97 -10.44 35.62
CA LEU A 230 9.96 -10.47 34.55
C LEU A 230 9.41 -11.23 33.33
N GLY A 231 9.27 -10.54 32.18
CA GLY A 231 8.87 -11.15 30.91
C GLY A 231 9.58 -10.45 29.76
N LEU A 232 10.19 -11.21 28.84
CA LEU A 232 11.13 -10.64 27.87
C LEU A 232 10.45 -9.77 26.80
N ILE A 233 9.27 -10.18 26.33
CA ILE A 233 8.46 -9.40 25.38
C ILE A 233 7.79 -8.23 26.11
N ASP A 234 7.26 -8.44 27.32
CA ASP A 234 6.70 -7.38 28.17
C ASP A 234 7.69 -6.23 28.42
N ARG A 235 8.96 -6.54 28.75
CA ARG A 235 10.00 -5.51 28.89
C ARG A 235 10.46 -4.90 27.55
N MET A 236 10.33 -5.62 26.44
CA MET A 236 10.65 -5.11 25.09
C MET A 236 9.56 -4.18 24.52
N TYR A 237 8.33 -4.33 24.98
CA TYR A 237 7.15 -3.55 24.62
C TYR A 237 6.67 -2.61 25.75
N ASP A 238 7.52 -2.37 26.75
CA ASP A 238 7.29 -1.33 27.75
C ASP A 238 7.63 0.03 27.13
N PHE A 239 6.62 0.86 26.88
CA PHE A 239 6.75 2.24 26.37
C PHE A 239 6.36 3.29 27.43
N GLU A 240 6.29 2.92 28.71
CA GLU A 240 5.84 3.85 29.77
C GLU A 240 6.82 5.02 29.92
N GLY A 241 6.31 6.23 29.68
CA GLY A 241 7.06 7.48 29.78
C GLY A 241 7.88 7.86 28.52
N ASP A 242 7.88 7.02 27.48
CA ASP A 242 8.52 7.37 26.21
C ASP A 242 7.72 8.42 25.42
N TYR A 243 8.43 9.19 24.61
CA TYR A 243 7.85 10.08 23.61
C TYR A 243 8.82 10.31 22.46
N GLU A 244 8.28 10.39 21.25
CA GLU A 244 9.03 10.63 20.02
C GLU A 244 8.70 12.02 19.48
N THR A 245 9.63 12.62 18.74
CA THR A 245 9.42 13.90 18.07
C THR A 245 9.92 13.79 16.64
N ASP A 246 9.01 14.02 15.69
CA ASP A 246 9.15 13.67 14.29
C ASP A 246 8.95 14.89 13.41
N PHE A 247 9.64 14.96 12.28
CA PHE A 247 9.46 16.04 11.33
C PHE A 247 8.09 15.96 10.65
N THR A 248 7.40 17.09 10.51
CA THR A 248 6.14 17.17 9.73
C THR A 248 6.37 17.10 8.23
N GLY A 249 7.59 17.42 7.78
CA GLY A 249 7.90 17.62 6.37
C GLY A 249 7.25 18.87 5.77
N GLU A 250 6.89 19.86 6.60
CA GLU A 250 6.46 21.19 6.15
C GLU A 250 7.61 21.95 5.46
N THR A 251 8.81 21.85 6.01
CA THR A 251 10.03 22.43 5.42
C THR A 251 10.53 21.64 4.21
N ASP A 252 10.39 20.31 4.25
CA ASP A 252 10.78 19.39 3.18
C ASP A 252 10.01 18.07 3.31
N ALA A 253 9.17 17.75 2.32
CA ALA A 253 8.36 16.53 2.28
C ALA A 253 9.16 15.21 2.23
N ARG A 254 10.50 15.28 2.09
CA ARG A 254 11.40 14.14 2.29
C ARG A 254 11.60 13.76 3.76
N LEU A 255 11.31 14.69 4.69
CA LEU A 255 11.55 14.50 6.11
C LEU A 255 10.34 13.96 6.88
N SER A 256 9.13 13.99 6.31
CA SER A 256 7.91 13.65 7.06
C SER A 256 7.95 12.24 7.66
N GLY A 257 7.63 12.13 8.96
CA GLY A 257 7.65 10.87 9.70
C GLY A 257 9.04 10.33 10.04
N LEU A 258 10.10 11.15 9.91
CA LEU A 258 11.43 10.81 10.42
C LEU A 258 11.65 11.44 11.81
N ILE A 259 12.33 10.70 12.68
CA ILE A 259 12.62 11.09 14.06
C ILE A 259 13.64 12.24 14.09
N ASP A 260 13.30 13.34 14.77
CA ASP A 260 14.24 14.36 15.26
C ASP A 260 14.78 13.96 16.64
N LYS A 261 13.93 13.52 17.57
CA LYS A 261 14.32 13.20 18.94
C LYS A 261 13.54 12.03 19.51
N TYR A 262 14.24 11.22 20.30
CA TYR A 262 13.67 10.19 21.15
C TYR A 262 13.85 10.61 22.61
N ASN A 263 12.79 10.63 23.41
CA ASN A 263 12.77 11.09 24.81
C ASN A 263 13.47 12.45 25.03
N GLY A 264 13.31 13.36 24.06
CA GLY A 264 13.85 14.72 24.10
C GLY A 264 15.30 14.88 23.61
N PHE A 265 15.98 13.79 23.25
CA PHE A 265 17.37 13.83 22.77
C PHE A 265 17.49 13.39 21.29
N PRO A 266 18.35 14.05 20.48
CA PRO A 266 18.67 13.60 19.11
C PRO A 266 19.62 12.38 19.09
N TYR A 267 19.98 11.88 20.26
CA TYR A 267 20.85 10.73 20.49
C TYR A 267 20.33 9.88 21.65
N LEU A 268 20.66 8.60 21.63
CA LEU A 268 20.37 7.63 22.69
C LEU A 268 21.44 7.74 23.79
N PRO A 269 21.08 8.09 25.04
CA PRO A 269 22.06 8.29 26.11
C PRO A 269 22.91 7.05 26.45
N HIS A 270 22.40 5.85 26.17
CA HIS A 270 23.04 4.57 26.46
C HIS A 270 24.38 4.34 25.72
N TRP A 271 24.63 5.01 24.59
CA TRP A 271 25.85 4.86 23.78
C TRP A 271 26.89 5.96 23.99
N ARG A 272 26.88 6.61 25.15
CA ARG A 272 27.92 7.55 25.60
C ARG A 272 29.06 6.76 26.24
N ARG A 273 30.31 7.16 26.00
CA ARG A 273 31.48 6.47 26.58
C ARG A 273 31.75 6.91 28.02
N GLU A 274 31.72 8.22 28.29
CA GLU A 274 31.88 8.79 29.63
C GLU A 274 30.88 9.93 29.91
N GLU A 275 30.68 10.25 31.20
CA GLU A 275 29.80 11.33 31.65
C GLU A 275 30.43 12.70 31.35
N GLY A 276 30.19 13.19 30.14
CA GLY A 276 30.78 14.42 29.61
C GLY A 276 31.09 14.33 28.12
N ASP A 277 31.27 13.11 27.61
CA ASP A 277 31.42 12.87 26.17
C ASP A 277 30.17 13.28 25.42
N GLY A 278 30.38 13.93 24.26
CA GLY A 278 29.32 14.30 23.33
C GLY A 278 28.69 13.09 22.62
N PRO A 279 27.71 13.34 21.73
CA PRO A 279 27.10 12.27 20.95
C PRO A 279 28.15 11.52 20.11
N THR A 280 28.06 10.20 20.12
CA THR A 280 28.89 9.31 19.29
C THR A 280 28.19 9.01 17.97
N THR A 281 28.94 8.50 16.98
CA THR A 281 28.35 7.94 15.75
C THR A 281 27.35 6.81 16.03
N CYS A 282 27.52 6.10 17.15
CA CYS A 282 26.64 5.04 17.62
C CYS A 282 25.33 5.54 18.22
N SER A 283 25.34 6.73 18.85
CA SER A 283 24.18 7.21 19.62
C SER A 283 23.11 7.89 18.77
N ASN A 284 23.39 8.29 17.52
CA ASN A 284 22.45 9.08 16.71
C ASN A 284 21.12 8.36 16.44
N VAL A 285 19.99 9.01 16.77
CA VAL A 285 18.64 8.58 16.36
C VAL A 285 18.02 9.49 15.28
N GLN A 286 18.52 10.73 15.13
CA GLN A 286 18.04 11.66 14.10
C GLN A 286 18.03 11.06 12.69
N MET A 287 16.98 11.39 11.93
CA MET A 287 16.73 10.94 10.55
C MET A 287 16.46 9.45 10.40
N ALA A 288 16.21 8.73 11.51
CA ALA A 288 15.71 7.37 11.46
C ALA A 288 14.20 7.33 11.26
N SER A 289 13.71 6.26 10.63
CA SER A 289 12.31 5.88 10.60
C SER A 289 11.99 4.92 11.74
N ASP A 290 10.84 5.09 12.35
CA ASP A 290 10.13 4.16 13.25
C ASP A 290 9.71 2.83 12.58
N GLY A 291 9.72 2.80 11.24
CA GLY A 291 9.24 1.71 10.39
C GLY A 291 7.89 1.95 9.72
N THR A 292 7.15 3.02 10.05
CA THR A 292 5.88 3.37 9.38
C THR A 292 6.11 4.23 8.14
N LYS A 293 7.08 5.15 8.18
CA LYS A 293 7.43 6.00 7.03
C LYS A 293 8.94 6.25 6.91
N PHE A 294 9.46 6.00 5.72
CA PHE A 294 10.81 6.36 5.29
C PHE A 294 10.79 7.68 4.48
N PRO A 295 11.98 8.25 4.17
CA PRO A 295 12.05 9.50 3.41
C PRO A 295 11.35 9.38 2.06
N SER A 296 10.63 10.42 1.65
CA SER A 296 10.05 10.50 0.30
C SER A 296 11.16 10.69 -0.75
N TYR A 297 10.92 10.29 -2.01
CA TYR A 297 11.84 10.43 -3.16
C TYR A 297 13.22 9.77 -2.97
N ILE A 298 13.23 8.52 -2.49
CA ILE A 298 14.42 7.71 -2.21
C ILE A 298 15.28 7.55 -3.46
N GLN A 299 16.55 7.95 -3.38
CA GLN A 299 17.52 7.74 -4.47
C GLN A 299 18.03 6.29 -4.48
N PRO A 300 18.34 5.70 -5.66
CA PRO A 300 18.77 4.30 -5.75
C PRO A 300 20.00 3.91 -4.92
N ASN A 301 20.86 4.87 -4.56
CA ASN A 301 22.06 4.68 -3.74
C ASN A 301 21.92 5.25 -2.31
N GLN A 302 20.72 5.65 -1.89
CA GLN A 302 20.49 6.27 -0.60
C GLN A 302 20.47 5.22 0.52
N THR A 303 21.36 5.38 1.49
CA THR A 303 21.31 4.67 2.78
C THR A 303 20.16 5.23 3.61
N LEU A 304 19.38 4.35 4.23
CA LEU A 304 18.29 4.71 5.14
C LEU A 304 18.64 4.32 6.57
N SER A 305 17.94 4.89 7.55
CA SER A 305 18.09 4.55 8.97
C SER A 305 16.75 4.08 9.51
N PHE A 306 16.76 2.99 10.28
CA PHE A 306 15.60 2.43 10.98
C PHE A 306 15.89 2.39 12.48
N PHE A 307 14.97 2.83 13.31
CA PHE A 307 15.05 2.80 14.76
C PHE A 307 13.78 2.21 15.35
N ARG A 308 13.94 1.40 16.41
CA ARG A 308 12.86 0.96 17.28
C ARG A 308 13.46 0.72 18.65
N LYS A 309 12.76 1.06 19.74
CA LYS A 309 13.22 0.89 21.13
C LYS A 309 13.86 -0.49 21.37
N SER A 310 13.21 -1.54 20.88
CA SER A 310 13.63 -2.95 20.99
C SER A 310 14.98 -3.30 20.35
N MET A 311 15.57 -2.42 19.54
CA MET A 311 16.91 -2.62 18.97
C MET A 311 18.00 -1.83 19.71
N CYS A 312 17.63 -0.97 20.67
CA CYS A 312 18.54 -0.10 21.44
C CYS A 312 19.41 0.87 20.60
N ARG A 313 19.34 0.85 19.26
CA ARG A 313 20.12 1.72 18.35
C ARG A 313 19.43 1.97 17.02
N SER A 314 19.90 2.98 16.30
CA SER A 314 19.58 3.14 14.88
C SER A 314 20.39 2.15 14.03
N MET A 315 19.72 1.53 13.06
CA MET A 315 20.23 0.54 12.12
C MET A 315 20.27 1.14 10.72
N LYS A 316 21.46 1.16 10.11
CA LYS A 316 21.62 1.60 8.72
C LYS A 316 21.18 0.51 7.76
N MET A 317 20.54 0.91 6.67
CA MET A 317 20.01 0.04 5.62
C MET A 317 20.50 0.46 4.24
N VAL A 318 20.84 -0.53 3.42
CA VAL A 318 21.28 -0.33 2.02
C VAL A 318 20.37 -1.08 1.05
N LYS A 319 20.14 -0.46 -0.11
CA LYS A 319 19.39 -1.08 -1.20
C LYS A 319 20.21 -2.25 -1.76
N VAL A 320 19.59 -3.43 -1.79
CA VAL A 320 20.17 -4.65 -2.37
C VAL A 320 19.51 -5.08 -3.68
N GLY A 321 18.35 -4.52 -4.01
CA GLY A 321 17.61 -4.85 -5.22
C GLY A 321 16.28 -4.10 -5.34
N GLU A 322 15.41 -4.62 -6.20
CA GLU A 322 14.06 -4.12 -6.44
C GLU A 322 13.10 -5.31 -6.51
N ALA A 323 11.85 -5.12 -6.09
CA ALA A 323 10.81 -6.13 -6.20
C ALA A 323 9.43 -5.48 -6.39
N PHE A 324 8.51 -6.25 -6.99
CA PHE A 324 7.11 -5.86 -7.15
C PHE A 324 6.25 -6.63 -6.15
N ASN A 325 5.44 -5.92 -5.37
CA ASN A 325 4.50 -6.51 -4.41
C ASN A 325 3.30 -5.56 -4.23
N SER A 326 2.12 -6.09 -3.90
CA SER A 326 0.88 -5.31 -3.73
C SER A 326 0.56 -4.33 -4.89
N GLY A 327 1.00 -4.62 -6.12
CA GLY A 327 0.76 -3.73 -7.27
C GLY A 327 1.71 -2.54 -7.39
N LEU A 328 2.75 -2.46 -6.54
CA LEU A 328 3.72 -1.36 -6.47
C LEU A 328 5.16 -1.88 -6.68
N ASN A 329 6.00 -1.05 -7.30
CA ASN A 329 7.45 -1.28 -7.36
C ASN A 329 8.08 -0.75 -6.07
N GLY A 330 8.95 -1.54 -5.44
CA GLY A 330 9.70 -1.12 -4.26
C GLY A 330 11.19 -1.42 -4.35
N TYR A 331 11.99 -0.65 -3.63
CA TYR A 331 13.40 -0.94 -3.38
C TYR A 331 13.51 -1.90 -2.20
N LEU A 332 14.26 -2.99 -2.40
CA LEU A 332 14.55 -3.96 -1.36
C LEU A 332 15.77 -3.49 -0.56
N TYR A 333 15.57 -3.28 0.74
CA TYR A 333 16.55 -2.83 1.71
C TYR A 333 16.82 -3.92 2.76
N ASN A 334 18.10 -4.12 3.07
CA ASN A 334 18.55 -4.91 4.22
C ASN A 334 19.36 -4.01 5.16
N PHE A 335 19.56 -4.41 6.42
CA PHE A 335 20.63 -3.82 7.23
C PHE A 335 21.99 -4.04 6.55
N VAL A 336 22.93 -3.12 6.76
CA VAL A 336 24.31 -3.30 6.27
C VAL A 336 24.93 -4.53 6.95
N ASP A 337 25.75 -5.31 6.22
CA ASP A 337 26.33 -6.56 6.73
C ASP A 337 27.22 -6.35 7.99
N ASP A 338 27.79 -5.16 8.17
CA ASP A 338 28.59 -4.75 9.34
C ASP A 338 27.76 -4.09 10.45
N ALA A 339 26.43 -4.00 10.34
CA ALA A 339 25.59 -3.27 11.29
C ALA A 339 25.71 -3.82 12.73
N LEU A 340 26.00 -5.12 12.89
CA LEU A 340 26.24 -5.80 14.16
C LEU A 340 27.73 -6.08 14.43
N ASP A 341 28.64 -5.39 13.74
CA ASP A 341 30.09 -5.49 13.99
C ASP A 341 30.49 -4.80 15.32
N ASN A 342 31.59 -5.26 15.90
CA ASN A 342 32.11 -4.80 17.19
C ASN A 342 33.29 -3.80 17.07
N GLY A 343 33.48 -3.21 15.90
CA GLY A 343 34.64 -2.35 15.61
C GLY A 343 35.81 -3.06 14.91
N LYS A 344 35.67 -4.36 14.57
CA LYS A 344 36.69 -5.18 13.91
C LYS A 344 36.74 -4.94 12.40
N VAL A 345 35.58 -4.80 11.77
CA VAL A 345 35.44 -4.48 10.34
C VAL A 345 35.28 -2.98 10.16
N ASN A 346 34.36 -2.37 10.91
CA ASN A 346 34.04 -0.95 10.83
C ASN A 346 34.35 -0.26 12.16
N LYS A 347 35.43 0.52 12.17
CA LYS A 347 35.94 1.21 13.38
C LYS A 347 34.91 2.13 14.04
N ASP A 348 33.93 2.65 13.31
CA ASP A 348 32.88 3.51 13.85
C ASP A 348 31.97 2.75 14.83
N ASN A 349 31.82 1.43 14.68
CA ASN A 349 31.02 0.61 15.57
C ASN A 349 31.72 0.32 16.93
N LYS A 350 32.96 0.78 17.14
CA LYS A 350 33.70 0.60 18.41
C LYS A 350 33.08 1.35 19.61
N CYS A 351 32.10 2.22 19.39
CA CYS A 351 31.29 2.80 20.48
C CYS A 351 30.16 1.87 20.98
N PHE A 352 29.84 0.76 20.30
CA PHE A 352 28.94 -0.28 20.82
C PHE A 352 29.63 -1.23 21.83
N CYS A 353 30.94 -1.10 22.06
CA CYS A 353 31.67 -1.88 23.06
C CYS A 353 31.67 -1.20 24.43
N ARG A 354 30.89 -1.73 25.37
CA ARG A 354 30.74 -1.21 26.73
C ARG A 354 32.01 -1.36 27.55
N ASN A 355 32.46 -0.28 28.19
CA ASN A 355 33.67 -0.25 29.05
C ASN A 355 34.93 -0.84 28.38
N GLY A 356 35.04 -0.72 27.05
CA GLY A 356 36.15 -1.29 26.27
C GLY A 356 36.10 -2.81 26.08
N LYS A 357 35.11 -3.51 26.64
CA LYS A 357 34.81 -4.91 26.38
C LYS A 357 33.86 -5.01 25.19
N CYS A 358 34.21 -5.80 24.19
CA CYS A 358 33.40 -6.05 23.01
C CYS A 358 32.86 -7.48 23.04
N LEU A 359 31.59 -7.69 22.67
CA LEU A 359 31.11 -9.02 22.30
C LEU A 359 31.73 -9.47 20.96
N PRO A 360 31.71 -10.77 20.62
CA PRO A 360 32.08 -11.23 19.28
C PRO A 360 31.25 -10.56 18.18
N PRO A 361 31.78 -10.39 16.96
CA PRO A 361 31.05 -9.73 15.86
C PRO A 361 29.75 -10.48 15.52
N GLY A 362 28.73 -9.73 15.10
CA GLY A 362 27.36 -10.19 14.87
C GLY A 362 26.47 -10.16 16.12
N LEU A 363 26.97 -9.63 17.24
CA LEU A 363 26.22 -9.37 18.47
C LEU A 363 26.48 -7.94 18.96
N ILE A 364 25.44 -7.31 19.52
CA ILE A 364 25.53 -6.01 20.20
C ILE A 364 25.13 -6.17 21.67
N ASP A 365 25.96 -5.69 22.60
CA ASP A 365 25.66 -5.60 24.03
C ASP A 365 24.68 -4.44 24.25
N VAL A 366 23.42 -4.74 24.57
CA VAL A 366 22.36 -3.74 24.82
C VAL A 366 22.02 -3.63 26.30
N THR A 367 22.91 -4.06 27.19
CA THR A 367 22.68 -4.14 28.65
C THR A 367 22.11 -2.85 29.24
N ASP A 368 22.62 -1.70 28.81
CA ASP A 368 22.28 -0.42 29.40
C ASP A 368 20.92 0.12 28.92
N CYS A 369 20.33 -0.46 27.86
CA CYS A 369 18.92 -0.26 27.48
C CYS A 369 17.96 -1.22 28.22
N TYR A 370 18.44 -2.38 28.67
CA TYR A 370 17.63 -3.44 29.28
C TYR A 370 17.88 -3.57 30.79
N TYR A 371 17.77 -2.45 31.51
CA TYR A 371 17.80 -2.39 32.98
C TYR A 371 19.06 -3.00 33.64
N GLY A 372 20.19 -3.06 32.92
CA GLY A 372 21.42 -3.66 33.42
C GLY A 372 21.46 -5.20 33.32
N PHE A 373 20.48 -5.84 32.68
CA PHE A 373 20.55 -7.26 32.34
C PHE A 373 21.50 -7.51 31.16
N PRO A 374 22.28 -8.60 31.15
CA PRO A 374 23.32 -8.86 30.14
C PRO A 374 22.74 -9.29 28.78
N ILE A 375 21.87 -8.47 28.19
CA ILE A 375 21.14 -8.77 26.96
C ILE A 375 22.01 -8.43 25.74
N ALA A 376 22.06 -9.35 24.80
CA ALA A 376 22.73 -9.18 23.51
C ALA A 376 21.79 -9.46 22.34
N VAL A 377 21.76 -8.54 21.37
CA VAL A 377 20.94 -8.66 20.15
C VAL A 377 21.81 -9.13 18.99
N GLY A 378 21.31 -10.12 18.24
CA GLY A 378 21.90 -10.66 17.02
C GLY A 378 20.83 -10.99 15.98
N TYR A 379 21.19 -11.69 14.90
CA TYR A 379 20.20 -12.31 14.01
C TYR A 379 19.78 -13.73 14.48
N PRO A 380 18.61 -14.24 14.05
CA PRO A 380 18.16 -15.60 14.33
C PRO A 380 19.17 -16.70 13.95
N HIS A 381 19.24 -17.74 14.79
CA HIS A 381 20.21 -18.85 14.73
C HIS A 381 21.68 -18.38 14.65
N MET A 382 22.01 -17.23 15.24
CA MET A 382 23.35 -16.63 15.18
C MET A 382 23.84 -16.40 13.74
N TYR A 383 22.93 -16.07 12.82
CA TYR A 383 23.27 -15.68 11.45
C TYR A 383 24.19 -14.44 11.45
N LEU A 384 25.25 -14.47 10.64
CA LEU A 384 26.35 -13.48 10.63
C LEU A 384 27.14 -13.28 11.94
N ALA A 385 26.89 -14.08 12.99
CA ALA A 385 27.71 -14.07 14.19
C ALA A 385 29.03 -14.84 14.01
N ASP A 386 30.00 -14.53 14.87
CA ASP A 386 31.26 -15.27 14.96
C ASP A 386 30.99 -16.78 15.18
N PRO A 387 31.67 -17.69 14.45
CA PRO A 387 31.50 -19.13 14.62
C PRO A 387 31.64 -19.61 16.07
N SER A 388 32.49 -18.96 16.88
CA SER A 388 32.65 -19.31 18.29
C SER A 388 31.36 -19.17 19.12
N VAL A 389 30.48 -18.23 18.78
CA VAL A 389 29.17 -18.03 19.40
C VAL A 389 28.19 -19.12 18.95
N ARG A 390 28.12 -19.34 17.63
CA ARG A 390 27.19 -20.30 17.04
C ARG A 390 27.53 -21.74 17.43
N ASP A 391 28.81 -22.11 17.38
CA ASP A 391 29.26 -23.49 17.58
C ASP A 391 29.36 -23.87 19.08
N ALA A 392 29.04 -22.94 19.99
CA ALA A 392 28.90 -23.17 21.43
C ALA A 392 27.57 -23.83 21.83
N VAL A 393 26.52 -23.67 21.02
CA VAL A 393 25.17 -24.23 21.26
C VAL A 393 24.74 -25.06 20.05
N GLU A 394 24.25 -26.26 20.31
CA GLU A 394 23.71 -27.15 19.28
C GLU A 394 22.22 -26.85 19.06
N GLY A 395 21.79 -26.77 17.79
CA GLY A 395 20.40 -26.44 17.42
C GLY A 395 20.24 -25.25 16.46
N PHE A 396 21.31 -24.53 16.15
CA PHE A 396 21.28 -23.42 15.18
C PHE A 396 21.43 -23.90 13.73
N TYR A 397 20.60 -23.34 12.83
CA TYR A 397 20.53 -23.66 11.41
C TYR A 397 20.38 -22.36 10.59
N PRO A 398 21.39 -21.48 10.54
CA PRO A 398 21.27 -20.15 9.94
C PRO A 398 21.00 -20.20 8.43
N ASP A 399 19.83 -19.71 7.99
CA ASP A 399 19.44 -19.53 6.60
C ASP A 399 19.31 -18.03 6.27
N PRO A 400 20.12 -17.47 5.35
CA PRO A 400 20.03 -16.06 4.95
C PRO A 400 18.67 -15.62 4.43
N LYS A 401 17.84 -16.53 3.89
CA LYS A 401 16.49 -16.21 3.38
C LYS A 401 15.44 -16.11 4.49
N LYS A 402 15.67 -16.79 5.61
CA LYS A 402 14.76 -16.81 6.76
C LYS A 402 15.15 -15.85 7.85
N HIS A 403 16.45 -15.59 8.05
CA HIS A 403 16.98 -14.92 9.25
C HIS A 403 17.55 -13.53 8.99
N ARG A 404 17.48 -13.02 7.76
CA ARG A 404 17.88 -11.66 7.41
C ARG A 404 16.69 -10.70 7.53
N THR A 405 16.93 -9.49 8.01
CA THR A 405 15.91 -8.42 7.99
C THR A 405 15.75 -7.86 6.58
N GLU A 406 14.49 -7.72 6.13
CA GLU A 406 14.12 -7.21 4.81
C GLU A 406 13.05 -6.11 4.92
N PHE A 407 13.21 -5.04 4.15
CA PHE A 407 12.19 -4.01 3.92
C PHE A 407 11.99 -3.83 2.41
N LEU A 408 10.75 -3.82 1.93
CA LEU A 408 10.42 -3.40 0.57
C LEU A 408 9.71 -2.05 0.68
N ILE A 409 10.34 -0.99 0.17
CA ILE A 409 9.90 0.40 0.36
C ILE A 409 9.57 1.01 -1.01
N GLU A 410 8.39 1.60 -1.16
CA GLU A 410 8.02 2.35 -2.37
C GLU A 410 8.84 3.66 -2.44
N PRO A 411 9.64 3.90 -3.49
CA PRO A 411 10.64 4.96 -3.49
C PRO A 411 10.10 6.39 -3.54
N VAL A 412 8.91 6.64 -4.10
CA VAL A 412 8.37 8.00 -4.20
C VAL A 412 7.83 8.47 -2.84
N SER A 413 7.05 7.63 -2.16
CA SER A 413 6.41 7.89 -0.87
C SER A 413 7.23 7.55 0.35
N GLY A 414 8.22 6.67 0.22
CA GLY A 414 8.92 6.10 1.36
C GLY A 414 8.04 5.18 2.22
N MET A 415 6.88 4.73 1.73
CA MET A 415 6.05 3.79 2.51
C MET A 415 6.55 2.35 2.38
N PRO A 416 6.56 1.58 3.48
CA PRO A 416 6.82 0.15 3.41
C PRO A 416 5.64 -0.58 2.74
N ILE A 417 5.96 -1.49 1.81
CA ILE A 417 5.02 -2.42 1.15
C ILE A 417 5.06 -3.79 1.86
N LYS A 418 6.27 -4.24 2.23
CA LYS A 418 6.55 -5.47 2.99
C LYS A 418 7.63 -5.17 4.01
N VAL A 419 7.50 -5.70 5.23
CA VAL A 419 8.49 -5.57 6.30
C VAL A 419 8.69 -6.93 6.95
N ALA A 420 9.93 -7.30 7.23
CA ALA A 420 10.27 -8.42 8.10
C ALA A 420 11.55 -8.09 8.88
N VAL A 421 11.38 -7.49 10.05
CA VAL A 421 12.47 -7.19 11.01
C VAL A 421 12.71 -8.43 11.86
N ARG A 422 13.93 -8.97 11.78
CA ARG A 422 14.30 -10.26 12.37
C ARG A 422 15.49 -10.13 13.30
N ASN A 423 15.27 -10.36 14.59
CA ASN A 423 16.30 -10.24 15.63
C ASN A 423 16.22 -11.42 16.60
N GLN A 424 17.36 -11.81 17.17
CA GLN A 424 17.47 -12.78 18.25
C GLN A 424 17.93 -12.09 19.53
N ILE A 425 17.28 -12.42 20.63
CA ILE A 425 17.60 -11.93 21.98
C ILE A 425 18.33 -13.04 22.73
N ASN A 426 19.46 -12.69 23.34
CA ASN A 426 20.38 -13.60 24.01
C ASN A 426 20.82 -12.99 25.34
N MET A 427 21.36 -13.81 26.25
CA MET A 427 22.14 -13.33 27.39
C MET A 427 23.63 -13.55 27.13
N ALA A 428 24.42 -12.48 27.09
CA ALA A 428 25.88 -12.55 26.98
C ALA A 428 26.50 -12.57 28.38
N LEU A 429 26.67 -13.76 28.93
CA LEU A 429 27.11 -13.97 30.30
C LEU A 429 28.64 -13.89 30.40
N GLY A 430 29.13 -13.17 31.40
CA GLY A 430 30.55 -13.06 31.73
C GLY A 430 31.07 -14.24 32.54
N THR A 431 32.16 -14.01 33.27
CA THR A 431 32.77 -15.01 34.15
C THR A 431 31.93 -15.21 35.42
N ILE A 432 31.10 -16.26 35.44
CA ILE A 432 30.12 -16.54 36.52
C ILE A 432 30.31 -17.91 37.19
N ASP A 433 31.42 -18.61 36.93
CA ASP A 433 31.74 -19.93 37.47
C ASP A 433 31.95 -19.98 38.99
N HIS A 434 32.18 -18.84 39.65
CA HIS A 434 32.17 -18.74 41.11
C HIS A 434 30.77 -18.50 41.72
N MET A 435 29.72 -18.37 40.90
CA MET A 435 28.34 -18.20 41.36
C MET A 435 27.61 -19.55 41.41
N ALA A 436 26.69 -19.73 42.36
CA ALA A 436 26.01 -21.01 42.58
C ALA A 436 25.07 -21.38 41.42
N HIS A 437 25.07 -22.68 41.07
CA HIS A 437 24.24 -23.35 40.04
C HIS A 437 24.44 -22.91 38.58
N VAL A 438 25.12 -21.79 38.32
CA VAL A 438 25.24 -21.19 36.97
C VAL A 438 26.57 -21.49 36.26
N GLN A 439 27.41 -22.38 36.79
CA GLN A 439 28.81 -22.48 36.36
C GLN A 439 29.00 -22.85 34.88
N GLN A 440 28.12 -23.68 34.33
CA GLN A 440 28.17 -24.13 32.92
C GLN A 440 27.86 -23.00 31.92
N PHE A 441 27.34 -21.86 32.39
CA PHE A 441 27.01 -20.69 31.57
C PHE A 441 28.11 -19.61 31.60
N SER A 442 29.27 -19.88 32.22
CA SER A 442 30.37 -18.92 32.31
C SER A 442 30.97 -18.62 30.93
N ASN A 443 31.05 -17.33 30.58
CA ASN A 443 31.53 -16.82 29.29
C ASN A 443 30.72 -17.32 28.06
N MET A 444 29.42 -17.53 28.23
CA MET A 444 28.51 -18.07 27.22
C MET A 444 27.50 -17.03 26.71
N VAL A 445 27.20 -17.06 25.40
CA VAL A 445 26.04 -16.36 24.84
C VAL A 445 24.87 -17.34 24.78
N LEU A 446 23.93 -17.21 25.71
CA LEU A 446 22.77 -18.07 25.87
C LEU A 446 21.59 -17.54 25.04
N PRO A 447 21.09 -18.27 24.03
CA PRO A 447 19.90 -17.84 23.27
C PRO A 447 18.64 -17.90 24.15
N LEU A 448 17.77 -16.88 24.04
CA LEU A 448 16.48 -16.84 24.77
C LEU A 448 15.30 -17.07 23.82
N LEU A 449 15.16 -16.19 22.83
CA LEU A 449 14.16 -16.26 21.78
C LEU A 449 14.60 -15.47 20.55
N TRP A 450 13.93 -15.67 19.41
CA TRP A 450 14.02 -14.77 18.27
C TRP A 450 12.63 -14.33 17.80
N THR A 451 12.58 -13.20 17.10
CA THR A 451 11.34 -12.59 16.64
C THR A 451 11.38 -12.19 15.17
N GLU A 452 10.22 -12.25 14.52
CA GLU A 452 9.94 -11.57 13.25
C GLU A 452 8.80 -10.59 13.48
N ILE A 453 9.06 -9.29 13.39
CA ILE A 453 8.04 -8.24 13.35
C ILE A 453 7.86 -7.85 11.89
N GLY A 454 6.66 -8.04 11.34
CA GLY A 454 6.48 -7.82 9.91
C GLY A 454 5.05 -7.92 9.38
N MET A 455 4.91 -7.41 8.16
CA MET A 455 3.73 -7.52 7.31
C MET A 455 4.19 -8.02 5.93
N SER A 456 3.50 -9.02 5.37
CA SER A 456 3.90 -9.63 4.09
C SER A 456 3.47 -8.80 2.87
N GLU A 457 2.32 -8.14 2.97
CA GLU A 457 1.64 -7.40 1.90
C GLU A 457 0.82 -6.24 2.50
N LEU A 458 0.44 -5.26 1.67
CA LEU A 458 -0.45 -4.18 2.07
C LEU A 458 -1.93 -4.63 2.15
N PRO A 459 -2.72 -4.13 3.13
CA PRO A 459 -4.16 -4.36 3.17
C PRO A 459 -4.86 -3.88 1.89
N PRO A 460 -5.88 -4.60 1.35
CA PRO A 460 -6.49 -4.28 0.05
C PRO A 460 -7.01 -2.84 -0.11
N PHE A 461 -7.48 -2.23 0.97
CA PHE A 461 -7.91 -0.83 0.98
C PHE A 461 -6.74 0.14 0.76
N MET A 462 -5.62 -0.03 1.47
CA MET A 462 -4.42 0.79 1.30
C MET A 462 -3.79 0.53 -0.06
N GLN A 463 -3.69 -0.74 -0.44
CA GLN A 463 -3.20 -1.19 -1.75
C GLN A 463 -3.89 -0.45 -2.90
N THR A 464 -5.23 -0.54 -2.96
CA THR A 464 -6.03 0.08 -4.03
C THR A 464 -5.79 1.59 -4.10
N LYS A 465 -5.72 2.24 -2.93
CA LYS A 465 -5.53 3.69 -2.81
C LYS A 465 -4.14 4.14 -3.27
N PHE A 466 -3.09 3.41 -2.89
CA PHE A 466 -1.72 3.72 -3.29
C PHE A 466 -1.46 3.43 -4.76
N VAL A 467 -1.97 2.31 -5.30
CA VAL A 467 -1.93 2.05 -6.76
C VAL A 467 -2.64 3.16 -7.53
N MET A 468 -3.80 3.64 -7.06
CA MET A 468 -4.48 4.78 -7.68
C MET A 468 -3.62 6.06 -7.65
N TYR A 469 -2.98 6.40 -6.53
CA TYR A 469 -2.19 7.63 -6.42
C TYR A 469 -0.78 7.56 -7.03
N MET A 470 -0.16 6.38 -7.14
CA MET A 470 1.24 6.23 -7.55
C MET A 470 1.40 5.65 -8.96
N VAL A 471 0.41 4.89 -9.44
CA VAL A 471 0.46 4.24 -10.76
C VAL A 471 -0.53 4.90 -11.71
N VAL A 472 -1.80 5.04 -11.30
CA VAL A 472 -2.86 5.53 -12.20
C VAL A 472 -2.83 7.05 -12.34
N LEU A 473 -2.82 7.79 -11.22
CA LEU A 473 -2.92 9.25 -11.23
C LEU A 473 -1.79 9.96 -12.00
N PRO A 474 -0.49 9.58 -11.89
CA PRO A 474 0.57 10.20 -12.68
C PRO A 474 0.36 9.99 -14.18
N VAL A 475 -0.05 8.78 -14.59
CA VAL A 475 -0.33 8.44 -15.99
C VAL A 475 -1.53 9.23 -16.50
N VAL A 476 -2.61 9.37 -15.71
CA VAL A 476 -3.76 10.20 -16.08
C VAL A 476 -3.37 11.66 -16.24
N VAL A 477 -2.58 12.23 -15.33
CA VAL A 477 -2.08 13.62 -15.44
C VAL A 477 -1.20 13.79 -16.68
N GLN A 478 -0.28 12.87 -16.96
CA GLN A 478 0.56 12.90 -18.16
C GLN A 478 -0.27 12.77 -19.46
N VAL A 479 -1.27 11.89 -19.50
CA VAL A 479 -2.17 11.75 -20.65
C VAL A 479 -2.97 13.03 -20.86
N LEU A 480 -3.56 13.60 -19.81
CA LEU A 480 -4.30 14.88 -19.90
C LEU A 480 -3.39 16.02 -20.37
N GLN A 481 -2.16 16.10 -19.86
CA GLN A 481 -1.16 17.07 -20.28
C GLN A 481 -0.83 16.97 -21.78
N TRP A 482 -0.53 15.76 -22.28
CA TRP A 482 -0.22 15.54 -23.70
C TRP A 482 -1.43 15.72 -24.60
N VAL A 483 -2.63 15.27 -24.18
CA VAL A 483 -3.89 15.49 -24.93
C VAL A 483 -4.21 16.97 -25.03
N SER A 484 -4.04 17.74 -23.95
CA SER A 484 -4.28 19.20 -23.96
C SER A 484 -3.28 19.93 -24.86
N LEU A 485 -2.01 19.56 -24.80
CA LEU A 485 -0.93 20.21 -25.56
C LEU A 485 -0.97 19.85 -27.05
N VAL A 486 -1.01 18.56 -27.39
CA VAL A 486 -1.03 18.08 -28.79
C VAL A 486 -2.40 18.32 -29.43
N GLY A 487 -3.49 18.06 -28.71
CA GLY A 487 -4.84 18.36 -29.18
C GLY A 487 -5.06 19.86 -29.37
N GLY A 488 -4.59 20.69 -28.43
CA GLY A 488 -4.64 22.15 -28.56
C GLY A 488 -3.84 22.66 -29.77
N ALA A 489 -2.62 22.15 -29.98
CA ALA A 489 -1.80 22.46 -31.14
C ALA A 489 -2.44 22.01 -32.47
N ALA A 490 -3.05 20.82 -32.50
CA ALA A 490 -3.76 20.32 -33.68
C ALA A 490 -5.00 21.17 -34.01
N LEU A 491 -5.80 21.54 -33.02
CA LEU A 491 -6.98 22.41 -33.21
C LEU A 491 -6.58 23.82 -33.69
N ALA A 492 -5.51 24.39 -33.12
CA ALA A 492 -4.97 25.67 -33.59
C ALA A 492 -4.43 25.56 -35.03
N ALA A 493 -3.73 24.49 -35.37
CA ALA A 493 -3.23 24.24 -36.72
C ALA A 493 -4.36 24.03 -37.74
N VAL A 494 -5.42 23.29 -37.38
CA VAL A 494 -6.61 23.11 -38.23
C VAL A 494 -7.37 24.42 -38.41
N SER A 495 -7.51 25.24 -37.35
CA SER A 495 -8.11 26.58 -37.46
C SER A 495 -7.31 27.49 -38.39
N LEU A 496 -5.98 27.53 -38.26
CA LEU A 496 -5.11 28.28 -39.16
C LEU A 496 -5.19 27.76 -40.60
N LEU A 497 -5.14 26.44 -40.81
CA LEU A 497 -5.28 25.84 -42.14
C LEU A 497 -6.65 26.14 -42.76
N ALA A 498 -7.74 26.11 -41.99
CA ALA A 498 -9.06 26.50 -42.47
C ALA A 498 -9.11 28.00 -42.84
N ALA A 499 -8.46 28.87 -42.07
CA ALA A 499 -8.35 30.30 -42.38
C ALA A 499 -7.47 30.60 -43.61
N PHE A 500 -6.45 29.78 -43.90
CA PHE A 500 -5.59 29.92 -45.09
C PHE A 500 -6.12 29.19 -46.33
N CYS A 501 -6.85 28.08 -46.16
CA CYS A 501 -7.40 27.25 -47.24
C CYS A 501 -8.84 27.60 -47.61
N ASN A 502 -9.51 28.48 -46.85
CA ASN A 502 -10.57 29.34 -47.35
C ASN A 502 -9.98 30.73 -47.71
N PRO A 503 -9.19 30.89 -48.79
CA PRO A 503 -9.14 32.20 -49.41
C PRO A 503 -10.56 32.55 -49.84
N CYS A 504 -10.98 33.80 -49.67
CA CYS A 504 -12.24 34.28 -50.21
C CYS A 504 -12.31 33.86 -51.69
N ALA A 505 -13.37 33.17 -52.09
CA ALA A 505 -13.62 32.96 -53.50
C ALA A 505 -13.72 34.37 -54.14
N PRO A 506 -12.94 34.68 -55.20
CA PRO A 506 -13.15 35.93 -55.90
C PRO A 506 -14.60 35.96 -56.43
N PRO A 507 -15.27 37.12 -56.45
CA PRO A 507 -16.69 37.23 -56.81
C PRO A 507 -16.91 37.16 -58.33
N ASP A 508 -16.42 36.09 -58.95
CA ASP A 508 -16.45 35.83 -60.39
C ASP A 508 -16.78 34.35 -60.67
N ASP A 509 -17.91 33.84 -60.15
CA ASP A 509 -18.58 32.68 -60.79
C ASP A 509 -20.11 32.58 -60.50
N VAL A 510 -20.81 33.72 -60.55
CA VAL A 510 -22.29 33.77 -60.48
C VAL A 510 -22.94 32.96 -61.62
N GLU A 511 -22.25 32.84 -62.76
CA GLU A 511 -22.78 32.21 -63.97
C GLU A 511 -22.81 30.66 -63.86
N THR A 512 -21.82 30.04 -63.20
CA THR A 512 -21.77 28.59 -63.02
C THR A 512 -22.80 28.08 -62.00
N ARG A 513 -23.04 28.79 -60.88
CA ARG A 513 -24.15 28.49 -59.94
C ARG A 513 -25.53 28.66 -60.61
N ARG A 514 -25.70 29.65 -61.51
CA ARG A 514 -26.95 29.84 -62.30
C ARG A 514 -27.31 28.62 -63.13
N SER A 515 -26.33 27.97 -63.76
CA SER A 515 -26.57 26.73 -64.52
C SER A 515 -27.08 25.59 -63.64
N SER A 516 -26.46 25.39 -62.47
CA SER A 516 -26.80 24.29 -61.56
C SER A 516 -28.18 24.49 -60.89
N ARG A 517 -28.51 25.72 -60.49
CA ARG A 517 -29.87 26.06 -60.03
C ARG A 517 -30.89 25.92 -61.16
N ALA A 518 -30.57 26.29 -62.41
CA ALA A 518 -31.48 26.08 -63.54
C ALA A 518 -31.81 24.60 -63.79
N TRP A 519 -30.83 23.68 -63.69
CA TRP A 519 -31.10 22.23 -63.79
C TRP A 519 -31.99 21.73 -62.63
N LEU A 520 -31.73 22.15 -61.39
CA LEU A 520 -32.54 21.77 -60.23
C LEU A 520 -33.96 22.35 -60.27
N GLN A 521 -34.12 23.58 -60.77
CA GLN A 521 -35.43 24.23 -60.94
C GLN A 521 -36.22 23.59 -62.07
N GLN A 522 -35.55 23.20 -63.16
CA GLN A 522 -36.16 22.45 -64.27
C GLN A 522 -36.61 21.05 -63.82
N ASP A 523 -35.83 20.33 -63.00
CA ASP A 523 -36.27 19.07 -62.40
C ASP A 523 -37.40 19.29 -61.37
N ALA A 524 -37.38 20.37 -60.60
CA ALA A 524 -38.45 20.70 -59.66
C ALA A 524 -39.77 21.02 -60.39
N ASP A 525 -39.74 21.79 -61.47
CA ASP A 525 -40.92 22.13 -62.28
C ASP A 525 -41.41 20.96 -63.12
N VAL A 526 -40.52 20.09 -63.63
CA VAL A 526 -40.93 18.79 -64.24
C VAL A 526 -41.62 17.91 -63.20
N ASN A 527 -41.05 17.75 -62.00
CA ASN A 527 -41.69 16.97 -60.94
C ASN A 527 -43.00 17.60 -60.43
N LYS A 528 -43.14 18.92 -60.47
CA LYS A 528 -44.36 19.67 -60.11
C LYS A 528 -45.43 19.52 -61.20
N ALA A 529 -45.06 19.56 -62.48
CA ALA A 529 -45.94 19.28 -63.60
C ALA A 529 -46.43 17.82 -63.59
N VAL A 530 -45.51 16.87 -63.40
CA VAL A 530 -45.83 15.43 -63.26
C VAL A 530 -46.75 15.21 -62.06
N ARG A 531 -46.46 15.77 -60.86
CA ARG A 531 -47.36 15.66 -59.69
C ARG A 531 -48.74 16.30 -59.92
N LYS A 532 -48.85 17.33 -60.76
CA LYS A 532 -50.12 17.98 -61.11
C LYS A 532 -50.96 17.16 -62.10
N GLN A 533 -50.33 16.35 -62.95
CA GLN A 533 -51.00 15.40 -63.86
C GLN A 533 -51.22 13.99 -63.25
N LEU A 534 -50.45 13.63 -62.21
CA LEU A 534 -50.54 12.35 -61.52
C LEU A 534 -51.95 11.97 -61.02
N PRO A 535 -52.79 12.88 -60.47
CA PRO A 535 -54.16 12.51 -60.07
C PRO A 535 -55.06 12.15 -61.26
N GLU A 536 -54.93 12.81 -62.42
CA GLU A 536 -55.72 12.46 -63.61
C GLU A 536 -55.27 11.11 -64.20
N LEU A 537 -53.96 10.87 -64.28
CA LEU A 537 -53.41 9.59 -64.73
C LEU A 537 -53.79 8.43 -63.80
N LEU A 538 -53.70 8.61 -62.48
CA LEU A 538 -54.11 7.59 -61.51
C LEU A 538 -55.62 7.32 -61.51
N ILE A 539 -56.48 8.31 -61.78
CA ILE A 539 -57.92 8.10 -61.96
C ILE A 539 -58.18 7.27 -63.23
N VAL A 540 -57.57 7.64 -64.36
CA VAL A 540 -57.72 6.87 -65.61
C VAL A 540 -57.20 5.44 -65.46
N GLU A 541 -56.08 5.22 -64.77
CA GLU A 541 -55.53 3.88 -64.56
C GLU A 541 -56.33 3.07 -63.53
N ALA A 542 -56.87 3.69 -62.48
CA ALA A 542 -57.79 3.07 -61.54
C ALA A 542 -59.12 2.69 -62.20
N GLU A 543 -59.69 3.53 -63.07
CA GLU A 543 -60.88 3.19 -63.86
C GLU A 543 -60.58 2.05 -64.84
N ARG A 544 -59.41 2.05 -65.47
CA ARG A 544 -58.99 0.98 -66.40
C ARG A 544 -58.77 -0.36 -65.68
N GLN A 545 -58.18 -0.34 -64.49
CA GLN A 545 -58.04 -1.52 -63.63
C GLN A 545 -59.38 -1.97 -63.04
N ALA A 546 -60.26 -1.05 -62.64
CA ALA A 546 -61.60 -1.37 -62.18
C ALA A 546 -62.46 -1.98 -63.29
N ALA A 547 -62.41 -1.45 -64.52
CA ALA A 547 -63.07 -2.02 -65.69
C ALA A 547 -62.51 -3.41 -66.06
N HIS A 548 -61.19 -3.61 -65.95
CA HIS A 548 -60.56 -4.92 -66.13
C HIS A 548 -60.98 -5.93 -65.03
N ALA A 549 -61.04 -5.48 -63.79
CA ALA A 549 -61.50 -6.26 -62.64
C ALA A 549 -62.99 -6.60 -62.71
N LEU A 550 -63.85 -5.70 -63.21
CA LEU A 550 -65.27 -5.98 -63.49
C LEU A 550 -65.44 -7.00 -64.63
N LYS A 551 -64.62 -6.89 -65.67
CA LYS A 551 -64.64 -7.81 -66.82
C LYS A 551 -64.18 -9.22 -66.44
N HIS A 552 -63.17 -9.35 -65.58
CA HIS A 552 -62.76 -10.64 -64.99
C HIS A 552 -63.68 -11.11 -63.86
N GLY A 553 -64.28 -10.20 -63.09
CA GLY A 553 -65.23 -10.51 -62.02
C GLY A 553 -66.52 -11.12 -62.56
N MET A 554 -67.12 -10.52 -63.59
CA MET A 554 -68.28 -11.08 -64.28
C MET A 554 -67.98 -12.39 -65.03
N ALA A 555 -66.72 -12.64 -65.41
CA ALA A 555 -66.30 -13.96 -65.91
C ALA A 555 -66.24 -14.99 -64.77
N ARG A 556 -65.61 -14.63 -63.63
CA ARG A 556 -65.51 -15.48 -62.43
C ARG A 556 -66.85 -15.78 -61.77
N GLU A 557 -67.83 -14.87 -61.80
CA GLU A 557 -69.18 -15.13 -61.30
C GLU A 557 -69.95 -16.12 -62.20
N ARG A 558 -69.77 -16.02 -63.53
CA ARG A 558 -70.33 -16.99 -64.48
C ARG A 558 -69.70 -18.37 -64.34
N GLU A 559 -68.40 -18.45 -64.04
CA GLU A 559 -67.73 -19.72 -63.72
C GLU A 559 -68.12 -20.25 -62.32
N MET A 560 -68.24 -19.41 -61.30
CA MET A 560 -68.66 -19.84 -59.96
C MET A 560 -70.13 -20.26 -59.88
N GLN A 561 -71.03 -19.77 -60.74
CA GLN A 561 -72.40 -20.30 -60.85
C GLN A 561 -72.43 -21.72 -61.46
N VAL A 562 -71.45 -22.07 -62.31
CA VAL A 562 -71.28 -23.45 -62.82
C VAL A 562 -70.65 -24.36 -61.76
N TYR A 563 -69.70 -23.87 -60.95
CA TYR A 563 -69.13 -24.67 -59.87
C TYR A 563 -70.05 -24.85 -58.65
N ARG A 564 -70.90 -23.88 -58.29
CA ARG A 564 -71.86 -24.00 -57.18
C ARG A 564 -73.06 -24.91 -57.47
N SER A 565 -73.26 -25.37 -58.70
CA SER A 565 -74.32 -26.32 -59.07
C SER A 565 -73.83 -27.77 -59.19
N LEU A 566 -72.53 -28.03 -58.99
CA LEU A 566 -71.91 -29.36 -59.10
C LEU A 566 -71.35 -29.94 -57.79
N LEU A 567 -71.37 -29.18 -56.69
CA LEU A 567 -70.84 -29.59 -55.39
C LEU A 567 -71.81 -29.26 -54.25
N ALA A 568 -72.94 -29.97 -54.23
CA ALA A 568 -73.69 -30.18 -52.99
C ALA A 568 -72.95 -31.22 -52.13
N PRO A 569 -72.86 -31.06 -50.80
CA PRO A 569 -72.30 -32.08 -49.93
C PRO A 569 -73.35 -33.17 -49.65
N ASP A 570 -72.90 -34.43 -49.57
CA ASP A 570 -73.46 -35.41 -48.63
C ASP A 570 -72.40 -36.51 -48.34
N ASP A 571 -72.09 -36.63 -47.06
CA ASP A 571 -71.82 -37.85 -46.28
C ASP A 571 -70.67 -38.85 -46.58
N ALA A 572 -69.84 -38.97 -45.52
CA ALA A 572 -69.58 -40.19 -44.75
C ALA A 572 -68.20 -40.90 -44.83
N ASN A 573 -67.59 -40.94 -43.64
CA ASN A 573 -66.95 -42.08 -42.98
C ASN A 573 -65.51 -42.53 -43.32
N ASP A 574 -64.68 -42.33 -42.28
CA ASP A 574 -63.92 -43.37 -41.56
C ASP A 574 -62.48 -43.79 -41.93
N VAL A 575 -61.61 -43.43 -40.96
CA VAL A 575 -60.78 -44.37 -40.15
C VAL A 575 -59.45 -44.91 -40.73
N SER A 576 -58.39 -44.26 -40.24
CA SER A 576 -57.11 -44.83 -39.79
C SER A 576 -56.09 -45.34 -40.82
N GLY A 577 -54.79 -45.27 -40.49
CA GLY A 577 -53.75 -45.80 -41.39
C GLY A 577 -52.27 -45.73 -41.01
N SER A 578 -51.85 -45.08 -39.91
CA SER A 578 -50.53 -45.22 -39.25
C SER A 578 -49.23 -44.71 -39.95
N SER A 579 -48.28 -44.25 -39.11
CA SER A 579 -46.81 -44.24 -39.32
C SER A 579 -46.23 -43.28 -40.38
N THR A 580 -45.01 -42.72 -40.29
CA THR A 580 -44.00 -42.54 -39.20
C THR A 580 -42.98 -41.48 -39.65
N ALA A 581 -42.12 -41.01 -38.73
CA ALA A 581 -40.87 -40.24 -38.97
C ALA A 581 -41.04 -38.80 -39.56
N SER A 582 -40.58 -37.73 -38.90
CA SER A 582 -39.20 -37.40 -38.48
C SER A 582 -38.26 -37.10 -39.66
N SER A 583 -37.97 -35.82 -39.91
CA SER A 583 -36.70 -35.16 -39.56
C SER A 583 -36.75 -33.66 -39.99
N ARG A 584 -36.17 -32.71 -39.24
CA ARG A 584 -34.87 -32.04 -39.50
C ARG A 584 -34.79 -31.33 -40.88
N ARG A 585 -34.21 -30.12 -41.03
CA ARG A 585 -33.38 -29.26 -40.13
C ARG A 585 -33.09 -27.93 -40.87
N THR A 586 -32.69 -26.87 -40.12
CA THR A 586 -31.69 -25.81 -40.49
C THR A 586 -31.93 -24.91 -41.72
N SER A 587 -31.39 -23.68 -41.85
CA SER A 587 -30.69 -22.73 -40.94
C SER A 587 -30.45 -21.39 -41.71
N PHE A 588 -29.65 -20.48 -41.12
CA PHE A 588 -29.20 -19.14 -41.60
C PHE A 588 -30.22 -18.01 -41.33
N GLU A 589 -29.96 -17.07 -40.41
CA GLU A 589 -28.97 -15.96 -40.43
C GLU A 589 -29.37 -14.84 -41.42
N GLN A 590 -29.25 -13.53 -41.14
CA GLN A 590 -28.60 -12.80 -40.02
C GLN A 590 -29.12 -11.33 -39.95
N ALA A 591 -28.87 -10.67 -38.80
CA ALA A 591 -28.61 -9.21 -38.63
C ALA A 591 -29.75 -8.14 -38.60
N TYR A 592 -29.67 -7.30 -37.55
CA TYR A 592 -30.30 -5.98 -37.28
C TYR A 592 -31.84 -5.86 -37.29
N CYS A 593 -32.52 -5.31 -36.27
CA CYS A 593 -32.10 -4.67 -35.00
C CYS A 593 -32.79 -5.31 -33.78
#